data_AF-A0A8T3QJT4-F1
#
_entry.id   AF-A0A8T3QJT4-F1
#
_cell.length_a   1.000
_cell.length_b   1.000
_cell.length_c   1.000
_cell.angle_alpha   90.00
_cell.angle_beta   90.00
_cell.angle_gamma   90.00
#
_symmetry.space_group_name_H-M   'P 1'
#
loop_
_entity.id
_entity.type
_entity.pdbx_description
1 polymer ?
#
loop_
_entity_poly.entity_id
_entity_poly.type
_entity_poly.pdbx_seq_one_letter_code
_entity_poly.pdbx_strand_id
1 'polypeptide(L)' 'MTADAERLVDRTCSGPVADWTDTSVNGSAGRELDFVCGGFAGREVFWVDGDRGWAISGEPAVVELMLETLRTN' A
#
# COMPACT_ATOMS: atom_id res chain seq x y z
N MET A 1 10.63 -5.99 20.01
CA MET A 1 9.97 -5.91 18.69
C MET A 1 8.79 -6.85 18.76
N THR A 2 7.56 -6.33 18.71
CA THR A 2 6.34 -7.11 18.93
C THR A 2 6.09 -8.06 17.75
N ALA A 3 5.45 -9.19 18.01
CA ALA A 3 5.14 -10.22 17.01
C ALA A 3 4.39 -9.70 15.77
N ASP A 4 3.81 -8.50 15.87
CA ASP A 4 3.14 -7.79 14.78
C ASP A 4 4.12 -7.33 13.68
N ALA A 5 5.36 -6.98 14.06
CA ALA A 5 6.38 -6.57 13.10
C ALA A 5 6.94 -7.75 12.29
N GLU A 6 7.01 -8.94 12.88
CA GLU A 6 7.46 -10.16 12.17
C GLU A 6 6.39 -10.71 11.22
N ARG A 7 5.09 -10.51 11.51
CA ARG A 7 3.98 -10.88 10.61
C ARG A 7 3.90 -10.03 9.33
N LEU A 8 4.48 -8.84 9.33
CA LEU A 8 4.56 -7.98 8.14
C LEU A 8 5.62 -8.45 7.13
N VAL A 9 6.59 -9.27 7.55
CA VAL A 9 7.71 -9.72 6.70
C VAL A 9 7.34 -10.95 5.84
N ASP A 10 6.30 -11.69 6.22
CA ASP A 10 5.76 -12.77 5.39
C ASP A 10 4.68 -12.20 4.46
N ARG A 11 5.05 -11.95 3.20
CA ARG A 11 4.28 -11.29 2.11
C ARG A 11 3.06 -12.10 1.64
N THR A 12 2.39 -12.79 2.55
CA THR A 12 1.34 -13.78 2.29
C THR A 12 -0.06 -13.17 2.14
N CYS A 13 -0.19 -11.86 2.30
CA CYS A 13 -1.47 -11.17 2.35
C CYS A 13 -1.75 -10.25 1.15
N SER A 14 -0.95 -10.31 0.09
CA SER A 14 -1.27 -9.62 -1.16
C SER A 14 -2.48 -10.29 -1.84
N GLY A 15 -3.44 -9.48 -2.30
CA GLY A 15 -4.56 -9.93 -3.13
C GLY A 15 -4.16 -10.19 -4.58
N PRO A 16 -4.99 -10.89 -5.37
CA PRO A 16 -4.69 -11.23 -6.75
C PRO A 16 -4.60 -9.96 -7.61
N VAL A 17 -3.78 -10.00 -8.66
CA VAL A 17 -3.53 -8.86 -9.57
C VAL A 17 -4.82 -8.29 -10.19
N ALA A 18 -5.85 -9.13 -10.34
CA ALA A 18 -7.16 -8.75 -10.86
C ALA A 18 -7.94 -7.77 -9.96
N ASP A 19 -7.65 -7.76 -8.65
CA ASP A 19 -8.37 -6.94 -7.67
C ASP A 19 -7.73 -5.55 -7.51
N TRP A 20 -6.59 -5.31 -8.17
CA TRP A 20 -5.93 -4.01 -8.14
C TRP A 20 -6.67 -3.00 -8.99
N THR A 21 -6.90 -1.82 -8.45
CA THR A 21 -7.53 -0.69 -9.14
C THR A 21 -6.50 0.38 -9.49
N ASP A 22 -6.78 1.17 -10.53
CA ASP A 22 -5.95 2.31 -10.89
C ASP A 22 -6.08 3.43 -9.86
N THR A 23 -4.97 4.08 -9.52
CA THR A 23 -4.93 5.25 -8.66
C THR A 23 -3.89 6.25 -9.16
N SER A 24 -3.79 7.41 -8.51
CA SER A 24 -2.73 8.36 -8.79
C SER A 24 -2.13 8.94 -7.51
N VAL A 25 -0.80 9.07 -7.52
CA VAL A 25 -0.02 9.65 -6.43
C VAL A 25 0.91 10.67 -7.05
N ASN A 26 0.78 11.94 -6.65
CA ASN A 26 1.61 13.06 -7.12
C ASN A 26 1.65 13.23 -8.66
N GLY A 27 0.54 12.91 -9.33
CA GLY A 27 0.46 12.95 -10.80
C GLY A 27 1.06 11.73 -11.51
N SER A 28 1.67 10.80 -10.77
CA SER A 28 2.12 9.52 -11.28
C SER A 28 1.00 8.48 -11.27
N ALA A 29 0.93 7.67 -12.32
CA ALA A 29 0.04 6.52 -12.36
C ALA A 29 0.47 5.48 -11.33
N GLY A 30 -0.49 4.99 -10.57
CA GLY A 30 -0.29 3.96 -9.55
C GLY A 30 -1.40 2.94 -9.58
N ARG A 31 -1.28 1.96 -8.70
CA ARG A 31 -2.30 0.95 -8.46
C ARG A 31 -2.46 0.75 -6.97
N GLU A 32 -3.68 0.46 -6.56
CA GLU A 32 -4.02 0.20 -5.16
C GLU A 32 -4.81 -1.09 -5.01
N LEU A 33 -4.76 -1.65 -3.80
CA LEU A 33 -5.48 -2.84 -3.42
C LEU A 33 -5.87 -2.76 -1.94
N ASP A 34 -7.14 -2.99 -1.66
CA ASP A 34 -7.60 -3.34 -0.32
C ASP A 34 -7.61 -4.86 -0.15
N PHE A 35 -7.10 -5.34 0.99
CA PHE A 35 -6.99 -6.78 1.29
C PHE A 35 -7.33 -7.08 2.75
N VAL A 36 -7.55 -8.36 3.06
CA VAL A 36 -7.74 -8.83 4.44
C VAL A 36 -6.65 -9.86 4.78
N CYS A 37 -5.90 -9.58 5.84
CA CYS A 37 -4.77 -10.39 6.31
C CYS A 37 -5.00 -10.86 7.73
N GLY A 38 -5.31 -12.15 7.93
CA GLY A 38 -5.47 -12.70 9.29
C GLY A 38 -6.52 -11.97 10.15
N GLY A 39 -7.59 -11.44 9.53
CA GLY A 39 -8.65 -10.67 10.19
C GLY A 39 -8.43 -9.16 10.22
N PHE A 40 -7.28 -8.66 9.73
CA PHE A 40 -6.98 -7.24 9.63
C PHE A 40 -7.24 -6.73 8.22
N ALA A 41 -7.93 -5.60 8.08
CA ALA A 41 -8.04 -4.88 6.82
C ALA A 41 -6.72 -4.16 6.53
N GLY A 42 -6.20 -4.32 5.32
CA GLY A 42 -4.97 -3.69 4.84
C GLY A 42 -5.20 -2.99 3.51
N ARG A 43 -4.35 -2.00 3.23
CA ARG A 43 -4.28 -1.30 1.95
C ARG A 43 -2.84 -1.30 1.47
N GLU A 44 -2.65 -1.55 0.17
CA GLU A 44 -1.38 -1.39 -0.52
C GLU A 44 -1.53 -0.44 -1.70
N VAL A 45 -0.56 0.45 -1.88
CA VAL A 45 -0.49 1.37 -3.01
C VAL A 45 0.92 1.34 -3.57
N PHE A 46 1.05 1.15 -4.89
CA PHE A 46 2.32 1.29 -5.60
C PHE A 46 2.21 2.31 -6.72
N TRP A 47 3.30 3.04 -6.97
CA TRP A 47 3.42 3.93 -8.11
C TRP A 47 4.88 4.04 -8.54
N VAL A 48 5.07 4.52 -9.77
CA VAL A 48 6.40 4.80 -10.33
C VAL A 48 6.48 6.27 -10.65
N ASP A 49 7.48 6.95 -10.11
CA ASP A 49 7.80 8.34 -10.39
C ASP A 49 9.21 8.44 -10.96
N GLY A 50 9.31 8.78 -12.25
CA GLY A 50 10.56 8.77 -13.00
C GLY A 50 11.20 7.38 -13.03
N ASP A 51 12.40 7.26 -12.45
CA ASP A 51 13.17 6.03 -12.33
C ASP A 51 12.97 5.30 -10.98
N ARG A 52 12.06 5.78 -10.13
CA ARG A 52 11.85 5.28 -8.77
C ARG A 52 10.48 4.63 -8.62
N GLY A 53 10.47 3.41 -8.08
CA GLY A 53 9.27 2.73 -7.64
C GLY A 53 9.03 2.92 -6.15
N TRP A 54 7.78 3.10 -5.78
CA TRP A 54 7.34 3.26 -4.39
C TRP A 54 6.23 2.27 -4.08
N ALA A 55 6.19 1.80 -2.83
CA ALA A 55 5.10 1.00 -2.32
C ALA A 55 4.85 1.37 -0.84
N ILE A 56 3.58 1.52 -0.47
CA ILE A 56 3.14 1.68 0.91
C ILE A 56 2.12 0.58 1.16
N SER A 57 2.30 -0.19 2.22
CA SER A 57 1.40 -1.27 2.61
C SER A 57 1.20 -1.23 4.12
N GLY A 58 -0.04 -1.33 4.59
CA GLY A 58 -0.35 -1.26 6.01
C GLY A 58 -1.83 -1.08 6.30
N GLU A 59 -2.14 -0.58 7.49
CA GLU A 59 -3.52 -0.24 7.86
C GLU A 59 -4.06 0.89 6.95
N PRO A 60 -5.30 0.79 6.42
CA PRO A 60 -5.81 1.74 5.45
C PRO A 60 -5.74 3.20 5.86
N ALA A 61 -6.06 3.51 7.13
CA ALA A 61 -6.02 4.87 7.64
C ALA A 61 -4.59 5.45 7.68
N VAL A 62 -3.60 4.62 7.99
CA VAL A 62 -2.19 5.01 8.01
C VAL A 62 -1.66 5.20 6.60
N VAL A 63 -2.05 4.31 5.67
CA VAL A 63 -1.66 4.41 4.25
C VAL A 63 -2.20 5.70 3.64
N GLU A 64 -3.48 6.03 3.88
CA GLU A 64 -4.05 7.30 3.41
C GLU A 64 -3.33 8.51 3.97
N LEU A 65 -3.04 8.54 5.28
CA LEU A 65 -2.29 9.63 5.91
C LEU A 65 -0.89 9.82 5.28
N MET A 66 -0.20 8.71 4.99
CA MET A 66 1.10 8.76 4.32
C MET A 66 0.97 9.30 2.89
N LEU A 67 -0.05 8.88 2.14
CA LEU A 67 -0.30 9.39 0.78
C LEU A 67 -0.67 10.87 0.78
N GLU A 68 -1.46 11.35 1.73
CA GLU A 68 -1.76 12.79 1.89
C GLU A 68 -0.49 13.61 2.15
N THR A 69 0.42 13.09 2.98
CA THR A 69 1.70 13.73 3.27
C THR A 69 2.60 13.79 2.04
N LEU A 70 2.58 12.74 1.20
CA LEU A 70 3.34 12.72 -0.05
C LEU A 70 2.74 13.66 -1.10
N ARG A 71 1.40 13.81 -1.13
CA ARG A 71 0.68 14.71 -2.07
C ARG A 71 0.85 16.19 -1.78
N THR A 72 1.30 16.55 -0.59
CA THR A 72 1.46 17.94 -0.16
C THR A 72 2.89 18.47 -0.28
N ASN A 73 3.86 17.63 -0.67
CA ASN A 73 5.24 18.02 -0.97
C ASN A 73 5.52 17.93 -2.47
#